data_AF-A0A7X2MQV2-F1
#
_entry.id   AF-A0A7X2MQV2-F1
#
_cell.length_a   1.000
_cell.length_b   1.000
_cell.length_c   1.000
_cell.angle_alpha   90.00
_cell.angle_beta   90.00
_cell.angle_gamma   90.00
#
_symmetry.space_group_name_H-M   'P 1'
#
loop_
_entity.id
_entity.type
_entity.pdbx_description
1 polymer ?
#
loop_
_entity_poly.entity_id
_entity_poly.type
_entity_poly.pdbx_seq_one_letter_code
_entity_poly.pdbx_strand_id
1 'polypeptide(L)'
;MKERPILFSEQRVRALLVGQQTQTRRIMKTQAFGPGQDHHEGVHAFDVSANHLHGYKMMSMTDISYQCPYGKPGDVLWVRETWRGPMVPEQYLADYERDPTPFRQPEYCQYRADSNELGQHALSTPEAEQFGWQTAIHMPRWASRINLEITGVRAEKIQ
;
A
#
# COMPACT_ATOMS: atom_id res chain seq x y z
N MET A 1 -1.57 -13.40 -12.99
CA MET A 1 -2.06 -12.48 -11.96
C MET A 1 -0.97 -12.30 -10.92
N LYS A 2 -0.50 -11.06 -10.70
CA LYS A 2 0.52 -10.74 -9.70
C LYS A 2 -0.12 -9.99 -8.54
N GLU A 3 0.40 -10.22 -7.33
CA GLU A 3 0.04 -9.46 -6.13
C GLU A 3 1.15 -8.49 -5.73
N ARG A 4 0.81 -7.24 -5.43
CA ARG A 4 1.77 -6.20 -5.02
C ARG A 4 1.27 -5.37 -3.83
N PRO A 5 2.16 -4.93 -2.92
CA PRO A 5 1.77 -4.07 -1.82
C PRO A 5 1.42 -2.65 -2.27
N ILE A 6 0.48 -2.01 -1.57
CA ILE A 6 0.26 -0.56 -1.65
C ILE A 6 0.02 0.06 -0.26
N LEU A 7 0.76 1.12 0.05
CA LEU A 7 0.63 1.84 1.33
C LEU A 7 -0.51 2.85 1.28
N PHE A 8 -1.48 2.75 2.19
CA PHE A 8 -2.54 3.73 2.41
C PHE A 8 -2.52 4.28 3.84
N SER A 9 -2.94 5.54 4.00
CA SER A 9 -3.21 6.15 5.30
C SER A 9 -4.57 5.69 5.83
N GLU A 10 -4.80 5.87 7.13
CA GLU A 10 -6.03 5.51 7.84
C GLU A 10 -7.27 6.10 7.16
N GLN A 11 -7.25 7.41 6.87
CA GLN A 11 -8.35 8.10 6.15
C GLN A 11 -8.65 7.46 4.79
N ARG A 12 -7.62 7.03 4.05
CA ARG A 12 -7.79 6.41 2.73
C ARG A 12 -8.34 5.00 2.81
N VAL A 13 -7.96 4.25 3.84
CA VAL A 13 -8.55 2.94 4.11
C VAL A 13 -10.02 3.10 4.46
N ARG A 14 -10.38 4.02 5.36
CA ARG A 14 -11.78 4.32 5.69
C ARG A 14 -12.57 4.70 4.45
N ALA A 15 -12.07 5.64 3.65
CA ALA A 15 -12.71 6.06 2.40
C ALA A 15 -12.89 4.89 1.41
N LEU A 16 -11.96 3.94 1.38
CA LEU A 16 -12.07 2.73 0.57
C LEU A 16 -13.15 1.78 1.09
N LEU A 17 -13.18 1.54 2.40
CA LEU A 17 -14.16 0.64 3.04
C LEU A 17 -15.60 1.15 2.88
N VAL A 18 -15.81 2.47 2.91
CA VAL A 18 -17.12 3.09 2.66
C VAL A 18 -17.41 3.35 1.16
N GLY A 19 -16.53 2.93 0.25
CA GLY A 19 -16.71 3.07 -1.20
C GLY A 19 -16.53 4.49 -1.76
N GLN A 20 -16.06 5.45 -0.96
CA GLN A 20 -15.78 6.82 -1.39
C GLN A 20 -14.49 6.96 -2.21
N GLN A 21 -13.50 6.10 -1.97
CA GLN A 21 -12.24 6.09 -2.74
C GLN A 21 -12.20 4.90 -3.71
N THR A 22 -12.43 5.16 -5.00
CA THR A 22 -12.38 4.15 -6.07
C THR A 22 -11.11 4.19 -6.92
N GLN A 23 -10.30 5.24 -6.76
CA GLN A 23 -9.09 5.45 -7.54
C GLN A 23 -7.92 5.91 -6.66
N THR A 24 -6.70 5.57 -7.08
CA THR A 24 -5.47 6.01 -6.43
C THR A 24 -4.48 6.53 -7.46
N ARG A 25 -3.94 7.73 -7.23
CA ARG A 25 -2.87 8.31 -8.05
C ARG A 25 -1.52 8.20 -7.35
N ARG A 26 -0.45 8.04 -8.13
CA ARG A 26 0.94 8.06 -7.67
C ARG A 26 1.77 8.84 -8.68
N ILE A 27 2.76 9.58 -8.19
CA ILE A 27 3.71 10.27 -9.05
C ILE A 27 4.49 9.21 -9.84
N MET A 28 4.42 9.30 -11.17
CA MET A 28 5.28 8.52 -12.06
C MET A 28 6.69 9.10 -11.97
N LYS A 29 7.62 8.31 -11.43
CA LYS A 29 9.05 8.65 -11.52
C LYS A 29 9.52 8.44 -12.97
N THR A 30 10.45 9.27 -13.42
CA THR A 30 11.07 9.16 -14.74
C THR A 30 11.61 7.75 -14.94
N GLN A 31 11.13 7.04 -15.97
CA GLN A 31 11.66 5.73 -16.34
C GLN A 31 12.67 5.93 -17.46
N ALA A 32 13.83 5.30 -17.36
CA ALA A 32 14.78 5.27 -18.46
C ALA A 32 14.17 4.42 -19.58
N PHE A 33 13.75 5.05 -20.68
CA PHE A 33 13.10 4.36 -21.81
C PHE A 33 14.10 3.76 -22.82
N GLY A 34 15.37 3.55 -22.44
CA GLY A 34 16.40 2.97 -23.31
C GLY A 34 17.64 2.46 -22.55
N PRO A 35 18.43 1.56 -23.16
CA PRO A 35 19.72 1.12 -22.63
C PRO A 35 20.74 2.25 -22.83
N GLY A 36 20.92 3.13 -21.85
CA GLY A 36 21.86 4.25 -22.01
C GLY A 36 21.70 5.42 -21.05
N GLN A 37 21.38 5.15 -19.78
CA GLN A 37 21.47 6.15 -18.71
C GLN A 37 22.31 5.63 -17.53
N ASP A 38 23.23 4.70 -17.81
CA ASP A 38 24.37 4.42 -16.93
C ASP A 38 25.54 5.22 -17.48
N HIS A 39 25.75 6.43 -16.94
CA HIS A 39 27.07 7.04 -17.02
C HIS A 39 28.00 6.19 -16.13
N HIS A 40 29.09 5.73 -16.72
CA HIS A 40 30.12 4.84 -16.16
C HIS A 40 30.90 5.43 -14.98
N GLU A 41 30.40 6.49 -14.33
CA GLU A 41 31.06 7.21 -13.25
C GLU A 41 30.20 7.38 -11.98
N GLY A 42 29.13 6.59 -11.80
CA GLY A 42 28.39 6.56 -10.54
C GLY A 42 27.67 7.87 -10.17
N VAL A 43 27.49 8.77 -11.14
CA VAL A 43 26.73 10.00 -10.98
C VAL A 43 25.32 9.78 -11.55
N HIS A 44 24.34 9.54 -10.68
CA HIS A 44 22.92 9.60 -11.03
C HIS A 44 22.49 11.07 -11.22
N ALA A 45 23.04 11.77 -12.21
CA ALA A 45 22.55 13.09 -12.58
C ALA A 45 21.30 12.93 -13.44
N PHE A 46 20.16 13.32 -12.87
CA PHE A 46 18.90 13.44 -13.60
C PHE A 46 19.08 14.46 -14.72
N ASP A 47 18.95 14.06 -15.99
CA ASP A 47 18.78 15.02 -17.06
C ASP A 47 17.36 15.60 -16.99
N VAL A 48 17.21 16.68 -16.22
CA VAL A 48 15.95 17.40 -16.03
C VAL A 48 15.48 18.02 -17.35
N SER A 49 16.37 18.22 -18.33
CA SER A 49 16.04 18.84 -19.61
C SER A 49 15.14 17.96 -20.46
N ALA A 50 15.23 16.63 -20.37
CA ALA A 50 14.38 15.70 -21.12
C ALA A 50 13.13 15.22 -20.38
N ASN A 51 12.92 15.63 -19.12
CA ASN A 51 11.83 15.10 -18.29
C ASN A 51 10.42 15.44 -18.84
N HIS A 52 10.29 16.59 -19.51
CA HIS A 52 9.04 16.99 -20.18
C HIS A 52 8.73 16.11 -21.40
N LEU A 53 9.75 15.69 -22.16
CA LEU A 53 9.60 14.79 -23.32
C LEU A 53 9.12 13.39 -22.90
N HIS A 54 9.56 12.91 -21.73
CA HIS A 54 9.09 11.64 -21.17
C HIS A 54 7.61 11.66 -20.82
N GLY A 55 7.10 12.76 -20.27
CA GLY A 55 5.67 12.95 -20.02
C GLY A 55 4.86 12.85 -21.32
N TYR A 56 5.27 13.59 -22.37
CA TYR A 56 4.59 13.55 -23.67
C TYR A 56 4.63 12.17 -24.32
N LYS A 57 5.78 11.49 -24.28
CA LYS A 57 5.91 10.11 -24.79
C LYS A 57 4.98 9.15 -24.06
N MET A 58 4.86 9.27 -22.74
CA MET A 58 3.96 8.41 -21.97
C MET A 58 2.49 8.69 -22.31
N MET A 59 2.11 9.96 -22.46
CA MET A 59 0.75 10.35 -22.83
C MET A 59 0.38 9.93 -24.27
N SER A 60 1.36 9.70 -25.16
CA SER A 60 1.13 9.20 -26.51
C SER A 60 1.12 7.68 -26.64
N MET A 61 1.45 6.93 -25.56
CA MET A 61 1.40 5.47 -25.58
C MET A 61 -0.05 4.97 -25.56
N THR A 62 -0.33 3.95 -26.37
CA THR A 62 -1.63 3.28 -26.43
C THR A 62 -1.92 2.44 -25.19
N ASP A 63 -0.88 1.86 -24.57
CA ASP A 63 -0.98 1.11 -23.32
C ASP A 63 0.21 1.42 -22.41
N ILE A 64 -0.09 2.05 -21.27
CA ILE A 64 0.91 2.38 -20.25
C ILE A 64 0.97 1.37 -19.11
N SER A 65 0.12 0.34 -19.12
CA SER A 65 -0.02 -0.61 -18.01
C SER A 65 1.29 -1.38 -17.75
N TYR A 66 2.05 -1.67 -18.79
CA TYR A 66 3.38 -2.29 -18.71
C TYR A 66 4.44 -1.42 -18.02
N GLN A 67 4.22 -0.09 -17.97
CA GLN A 67 5.10 0.86 -17.30
C GLN A 67 4.65 1.17 -15.87
N CYS A 68 3.51 0.65 -15.42
CA CYS A 68 3.03 0.89 -14.07
C CYS A 68 3.79 0.02 -13.06
N PRO A 69 4.51 0.60 -12.08
CA PRO A 69 5.24 -0.19 -11.08
C PRO A 69 4.31 -0.96 -10.14
N TYR A 70 3.03 -0.62 -10.10
CA TYR A 70 2.02 -1.26 -9.27
C TYR A 70 1.32 -2.44 -9.97
N GLY A 71 1.51 -2.62 -11.28
CA GLY A 71 0.90 -3.71 -12.04
C GLY A 71 -0.05 -3.23 -13.13
N LYS A 72 -0.64 -4.18 -13.85
CA LYS A 72 -1.54 -3.95 -14.99
C LYS A 72 -2.96 -4.43 -14.68
N PRO A 73 -3.97 -4.12 -15.53
CA PRO A 73 -5.31 -4.64 -15.32
C PRO A 73 -5.35 -6.17 -15.12
N GLY A 74 -6.13 -6.61 -14.14
CA GLY A 74 -6.20 -8.01 -13.68
C GLY A 74 -5.13 -8.44 -12.66
N ASP A 75 -4.16 -7.59 -12.33
CA ASP A 75 -3.31 -7.78 -11.14
C ASP A 75 -4.02 -7.27 -9.87
N VAL A 76 -3.52 -7.67 -8.69
CA VAL A 76 -4.09 -7.30 -7.39
C VAL A 76 -3.09 -6.50 -6.55
N LEU A 77 -3.62 -5.46 -5.89
CA LEU A 77 -2.93 -4.73 -4.86
C LEU A 77 -3.45 -5.15 -3.49
N TRP A 78 -2.55 -5.55 -2.60
CA TRP A 78 -2.90 -5.76 -1.19
C TRP A 78 -2.53 -4.52 -0.39
N VAL A 79 -3.48 -4.00 0.38
CA VAL A 79 -3.31 -2.75 1.11
C VAL A 79 -2.45 -2.98 2.34
N ARG A 80 -1.54 -2.05 2.59
CA ARG A 80 -0.75 -1.91 3.82
C ARG A 80 -1.25 -0.69 4.58
N GLU A 81 -1.65 -0.91 5.81
CA GLU A 81 -2.19 0.10 6.72
C GLU A 81 -1.55 -0.02 8.11
N THR A 82 -1.71 0.99 8.96
CA THR A 82 -1.21 0.94 10.34
C THR A 82 -1.98 -0.13 11.11
N TRP A 83 -1.25 -1.06 11.73
CA TRP A 83 -1.81 -2.30 12.25
C TRP A 83 -1.10 -2.72 13.53
N ARG A 84 -1.67 -3.67 14.26
CA ARG A 84 -1.00 -4.41 15.34
C ARG A 84 -1.51 -5.85 15.40
N GLY A 85 -0.66 -6.76 15.83
CA GLY A 85 -1.00 -8.16 16.04
C GLY A 85 0.19 -9.11 15.80
N PRO A 86 -0.05 -10.43 15.89
CA PRO A 86 -1.33 -11.05 16.21
C PRO A 86 -1.78 -10.80 17.67
N MET A 87 -3.03 -10.38 17.85
CA MET A 87 -3.71 -10.16 19.12
C MET A 87 -4.44 -11.45 19.50
N VAL A 88 -3.70 -12.38 20.10
CA VAL A 88 -4.23 -13.71 20.43
C VAL A 88 -4.98 -13.66 21.77
N PRO A 89 -6.24 -14.14 21.84
CA PRO A 89 -6.98 -14.25 23.10
C PRO A 89 -6.26 -15.16 24.11
N GLU A 90 -6.42 -14.87 25.40
CA GLU A 90 -5.73 -15.57 26.50
C GLU A 90 -5.90 -17.10 26.42
N GLN A 91 -7.10 -17.58 26.08
CA GLN A 91 -7.42 -18.99 25.92
C GLN A 91 -6.60 -19.73 24.84
N TYR A 92 -5.99 -19.01 23.90
CA TYR A 92 -5.19 -19.57 22.81
C TYR A 92 -3.68 -19.29 22.95
N LEU A 93 -3.23 -18.66 24.04
CA LEU A 93 -1.81 -18.31 24.21
C LEU A 93 -0.89 -19.54 24.24
N ALA A 94 -1.31 -20.62 24.89
CA ALA A 94 -0.53 -21.87 24.92
C ALA A 94 -0.34 -22.48 23.51
N ASP A 95 -1.36 -22.36 22.65
CA ASP A 95 -1.27 -22.81 21.26
C ASP A 95 -0.38 -21.88 20.42
N TYR A 96 -0.47 -20.57 20.66
CA TYR A 96 0.38 -19.57 20.00
C TYR A 96 1.87 -19.72 20.35
N GLU A 97 2.18 -19.98 21.63
CA GLU A 97 3.55 -20.25 22.09
C GLU A 97 4.11 -21.53 21.46
N ARG A 98 3.26 -22.54 21.23
CA ARG A 98 3.64 -23.77 20.55
C ARG A 98 3.87 -23.54 19.05
N ASP A 99 2.96 -22.86 18.37
CA ASP A 99 3.07 -22.50 16.96
C ASP A 99 2.30 -21.20 16.65
N PRO A 100 2.99 -20.09 16.28
CA PRO A 100 2.33 -18.83 15.96
C PRO A 100 1.72 -18.81 14.55
N THR A 101 2.01 -19.78 13.70
CA THR A 101 1.62 -19.80 12.29
C THR A 101 0.10 -19.73 12.06
N PRO A 102 -0.74 -20.47 12.80
CA PRO A 102 -2.20 -20.40 12.64
C PRO A 102 -2.79 -19.03 12.95
N PHE A 103 -2.07 -18.20 13.73
CA PHE A 103 -2.50 -16.88 14.16
C PHE A 103 -2.04 -15.76 13.21
N ARG A 104 -1.31 -16.10 12.13
CA ARG A 104 -0.91 -15.16 11.07
C ARG A 104 -2.05 -14.90 10.09
N GLN A 105 -3.15 -14.35 10.59
CA GLN A 105 -4.32 -14.03 9.79
C GLN A 105 -4.90 -12.66 10.19
N PRO A 106 -5.60 -11.96 9.27
CA PRO A 106 -6.17 -10.64 9.53
C PRO A 106 -7.12 -10.57 10.72
N GLU A 107 -7.77 -11.67 11.09
CA GLU A 107 -8.74 -11.78 12.19
C GLU A 107 -8.07 -11.59 13.55
N TYR A 108 -6.78 -11.90 13.65
CA TYR A 108 -5.96 -11.62 14.83
C TYR A 108 -5.27 -10.25 14.74
N CYS A 109 -5.60 -9.41 13.77
CA CYS A 109 -5.06 -8.06 13.67
C CYS A 109 -6.07 -7.00 14.13
N GLN A 110 -5.54 -5.91 14.66
CA GLN A 110 -6.29 -4.67 14.82
C GLN A 110 -5.72 -3.61 13.90
N TYR A 111 -6.59 -2.79 13.33
CA TYR A 111 -6.24 -1.81 12.32
C TYR A 111 -6.63 -0.41 12.79
N ARG A 112 -5.73 0.55 12.60
CA ARG A 112 -5.95 1.91 13.10
C ARG A 112 -7.04 2.65 12.32
N ALA A 113 -7.31 2.21 11.09
CA ALA A 113 -8.44 2.72 10.33
C ALA A 113 -9.80 2.43 11.00
N ASP A 114 -9.89 1.42 11.87
CA ASP A 114 -11.14 1.05 12.57
C ASP A 114 -11.39 1.88 13.83
N SER A 115 -10.33 2.41 14.46
CA SER A 115 -10.50 3.35 15.57
C SER A 115 -11.10 4.66 15.05
N ASN A 116 -12.30 5.01 15.52
CA ASN A 116 -12.90 6.30 15.23
C ASN A 116 -12.05 7.42 15.86
N GLU A 117 -11.67 8.43 15.07
CA GLU A 117 -11.10 9.69 15.59
C GLU A 117 -12.09 10.44 16.51
N LEU A 118 -13.38 10.07 16.45
CA LEU A 118 -14.43 10.46 17.39
C LEU A 118 -14.53 9.38 18.48
N GLY A 119 -13.78 9.53 19.58
CA GLY A 119 -13.65 8.58 20.69
C GLY A 119 -14.95 7.93 21.17
N GLN A 120 -15.35 6.84 20.50
CA GLN A 120 -16.48 6.00 20.88
C GLN A 120 -16.07 4.53 20.73
N HIS A 121 -15.04 4.13 21.47
CA HIS A 121 -15.08 2.83 22.11
C HIS A 121 -15.24 3.08 23.62
N ALA A 122 -16.41 2.74 24.13
CA ALA A 122 -16.86 2.92 25.51
C ALA A 122 -16.16 1.97 26.50
N LEU A 123 -14.85 1.77 26.36
CA LEU A 123 -13.94 1.12 27.31
C LEU A 123 -12.56 1.79 27.17
N SER A 124 -12.53 3.12 27.32
CA SER A 124 -11.32 3.94 27.30
C SER A 124 -10.43 3.59 28.48
N THR A 125 -9.52 2.63 28.31
CA THR A 125 -8.23 2.67 29.00
C THR A 125 -7.29 3.47 28.11
N PRO A 126 -6.86 4.69 28.52
CA PRO A 126 -5.92 5.52 27.75
C PRO A 126 -4.63 4.79 27.37
N GLU A 127 -4.27 3.72 28.07
CA GLU A 127 -3.08 2.92 27.77
C GLU A 127 -3.20 2.09 26.49
N ALA A 128 -4.41 1.67 26.09
CA ALA A 128 -4.61 0.79 24.93
C ALA A 128 -4.37 1.50 23.58
N GLU A 129 -4.46 2.83 23.54
CA GLU A 129 -4.18 3.63 22.34
C GLU A 129 -2.69 3.88 22.12
N GLN A 130 -1.84 3.72 23.15
CA GLN A 130 -0.45 4.20 23.11
C GLN A 130 0.59 3.13 22.72
N PHE A 131 0.28 1.83 22.84
CA PHE A 131 1.30 0.78 22.66
C PHE A 131 0.97 -0.22 21.55
N GLY A 132 2.02 -0.64 20.83
CA GLY A 132 2.00 -1.79 19.91
C GLY A 132 1.61 -1.50 18.46
N TRP A 133 1.27 -0.26 18.09
CA TRP A 133 1.01 0.10 16.69
C TRP A 133 2.29 -0.02 15.84
N GLN A 134 2.18 -0.76 14.73
CA GLN A 134 3.20 -0.87 13.71
C GLN A 134 2.85 -0.04 12.49
N THR A 135 3.85 0.63 11.94
CA THR A 135 3.69 1.42 10.72
C THR A 135 3.39 0.51 9.52
N ALA A 136 2.58 1.01 8.59
CA ALA A 136 2.15 0.27 7.40
C ALA A 136 3.31 -0.31 6.57
N ILE A 137 4.49 0.34 6.57
CA ILE A 137 5.67 -0.12 5.82
C ILE A 137 6.26 -1.44 6.34
N HIS A 138 5.90 -1.86 7.55
CA HIS A 138 6.30 -3.15 8.12
C HIS A 138 5.21 -4.22 8.04
N MET A 139 4.00 -3.86 7.57
CA MET A 139 2.88 -4.79 7.51
C MET A 139 3.13 -5.96 6.55
N PRO A 140 3.11 -7.22 7.00
CA PRO A 140 3.31 -8.39 6.14
C PRO A 140 2.05 -8.70 5.33
N ARG A 141 2.20 -9.51 4.27
CA ARG A 141 1.08 -9.90 3.38
C ARG A 141 -0.07 -10.59 4.13
N TRP A 142 0.26 -11.46 5.09
CA TRP A 142 -0.73 -12.24 5.85
C TRP A 142 -1.64 -11.36 6.72
N ALA A 143 -1.16 -10.17 7.12
CA ALA A 143 -1.92 -9.23 7.93
C ALA A 143 -2.82 -8.32 7.07
N SER A 144 -2.79 -8.42 5.74
CA SER A 144 -3.62 -7.57 4.87
C SER A 144 -5.02 -8.14 4.73
N ARG A 145 -6.02 -7.32 5.07
CA ARG A 145 -7.45 -7.64 4.94
C ARG A 145 -8.12 -7.12 3.67
N ILE A 146 -7.41 -6.32 2.87
CA ILE A 146 -7.97 -5.63 1.69
C ILE A 146 -7.16 -5.97 0.45
N ASN A 147 -7.82 -6.57 -0.54
CA ASN A 147 -7.30 -6.80 -1.87
C ASN A 147 -8.06 -5.93 -2.87
N LEU A 148 -7.34 -5.24 -3.75
CA LEU A 148 -7.88 -4.34 -4.76
C LEU A 148 -7.46 -4.85 -6.14
N GLU A 149 -8.42 -5.22 -6.97
CA GLU A 149 -8.14 -5.52 -8.37
C GLU A 149 -7.81 -4.24 -9.14
N ILE A 150 -6.75 -4.27 -9.93
CA ILE A 150 -6.46 -3.21 -10.89
C ILE A 150 -7.41 -3.40 -12.07
N THR A 151 -8.36 -2.49 -12.25
CA THR A 151 -9.30 -2.51 -13.39
C THR A 151 -8.82 -1.65 -14.56
N GLY A 152 -7.90 -0.71 -14.32
CA GLY A 152 -7.39 0.20 -15.33
C GLY A 152 -6.18 0.98 -14.84
N VAL A 153 -5.32 1.39 -15.77
CA VAL A 153 -4.14 2.24 -15.52
C VAL A 153 -4.14 3.35 -16.56
N ARG A 154 -4.03 4.60 -16.12
CA ARG A 154 -3.94 5.77 -17.00
C ARG A 154 -2.99 6.83 -16.43
N ALA A 155 -2.44 7.65 -17.32
CA ALA A 155 -1.58 8.77 -16.96
C ALA A 155 -2.35 10.07 -17.16
N GLU A 156 -2.23 10.98 -16.19
CA GLU A 156 -2.88 12.28 -16.19
C GLU A 156 -1.85 13.36 -15.83
N LYS A 157 -1.96 14.52 -16.47
CA LYS A 157 -1.14 15.68 -16.13
C LYS A 157 -1.63 16.26 -14.79
N ILE A 158 -0.71 16.57 -13.89
CA ILE A 158 -1.03 17.28 -12.65
C ILE A 158 -1.50 18.70 -13.02
N GLN A 159 -2.67 19.08 -12.54
CA GLN A 159 -3.23 20.42 -12.66
C GLN A 159 -2.66 21.35 -11.59
#